data_AF-A0A8B9KTF1-F1
#
_entry.id   AF-A0A8B9KTF1-F1
#
_cell.length_a   1.000
_cell.length_b   1.000
_cell.length_c   1.000
_cell.angle_alpha   90.00
_cell.angle_beta   90.00
_cell.angle_gamma   90.00
#
_symmetry.space_group_name_H-M   'P 1'
#
loop_
_entity.id
_entity.type
_entity.pdbx_description
1 polymer ?
#
loop_
_entity_poly.entity_id
_entity_poly.type
_entity_poly.pdbx_seq_one_letter_code
_entity_poly.pdbx_strand_id
1 'polypeptide(L)'
;MDPQIGEGAPSNTDPVTAGNDHPPSSVSEGVTPIHLLRMKDIMGNQCFEMNIKVNMGKLQRSCDSFDAESDLSKCENAIEQARVSQFNKTLALNRMQVWNAVIEKILQNNADDLSLKAIVDENAELSEKTMKLVKETRELQDQITDIQKERLEMKGLIKKKMQEITELKKMGENQGQAQKQAVERAENILQKYRKIATISQNVLRGIILATKVNWINDPKLKDVIVGLENIPD
;
A
#
# COMPACT_ATOMS: atom_id res chain seq x y z
N MET A 1 61.20 5.75 -42.26
CA MET A 1 61.88 4.47 -42.51
C MET A 1 60.83 3.39 -42.37
N ASP A 2 60.23 2.97 -43.48
CA ASP A 2 59.61 1.66 -43.60
C ASP A 2 60.71 0.58 -43.67
N PRO A 3 60.38 -0.69 -43.39
CA PRO A 3 60.10 -1.57 -44.53
C PRO A 3 58.93 -2.54 -44.36
N GLN A 4 58.32 -2.85 -45.51
CA GLN A 4 57.34 -3.90 -45.78
C GLN A 4 57.90 -5.33 -45.74
N ILE A 5 56.97 -6.29 -45.91
CA ILE A 5 57.03 -7.63 -46.57
C ILE A 5 56.69 -8.75 -45.56
N GLY A 6 55.77 -9.70 -45.80
CA GLY A 6 55.07 -10.11 -47.02
C GLY A 6 54.03 -11.22 -46.78
N GLU A 7 53.38 -11.61 -47.88
CA GLU A 7 52.31 -12.59 -48.04
C GLU A 7 52.64 -14.04 -47.61
N GLY A 8 51.59 -14.82 -47.35
CA GLY A 8 51.67 -16.29 -47.36
C GLY A 8 50.42 -17.00 -46.83
N ALA A 9 49.46 -17.33 -47.72
CA ALA A 9 48.60 -18.51 -47.58
C ALA A 9 49.30 -19.70 -48.27
N PRO A 10 49.05 -21.00 -47.96
CA PRO A 10 47.85 -21.68 -48.48
C PRO A 10 47.34 -22.94 -47.72
N SER A 11 46.21 -23.48 -48.23
CA SER A 11 45.92 -24.92 -48.48
C SER A 11 45.10 -25.79 -47.50
N ASN A 12 43.84 -26.05 -47.93
CA ASN A 12 43.13 -27.33 -48.10
C ASN A 12 43.24 -28.48 -47.07
N THR A 13 42.09 -29.01 -46.63
CA THR A 13 41.53 -30.32 -47.07
C THR A 13 40.24 -30.66 -46.31
N ASP A 14 39.15 -30.95 -47.05
CA ASP A 14 38.00 -31.75 -46.58
C ASP A 14 38.31 -33.25 -46.70
N PRO A 15 37.56 -34.12 -46.00
CA PRO A 15 36.66 -34.99 -46.77
C PRO A 15 35.29 -35.34 -46.13
N VAL A 16 34.34 -35.49 -47.05
CA VAL A 16 33.10 -36.29 -47.14
C VAL A 16 32.90 -37.44 -46.14
N THR A 17 31.66 -37.60 -45.63
CA THR A 17 31.02 -38.92 -45.48
C THR A 17 29.49 -38.83 -45.61
N ALA A 18 28.93 -39.64 -46.53
CA ALA A 18 27.51 -39.83 -46.79
C ALA A 18 26.93 -40.94 -45.91
N GLY A 19 25.63 -40.83 -45.58
CA GLY A 19 24.84 -41.89 -44.95
C GLY A 19 23.36 -41.70 -45.25
N ASN A 20 22.87 -42.49 -46.22
CA ASN A 20 21.45 -42.73 -46.49
C ASN A 20 20.76 -43.32 -45.26
N ASP A 21 19.45 -43.08 -45.09
CA ASP A 21 18.45 -44.14 -44.95
C ASP A 21 17.03 -43.54 -44.85
N HIS A 22 16.19 -43.89 -45.82
CA HIS A 22 14.73 -43.85 -45.75
C HIS A 22 14.26 -45.31 -45.92
N PRO A 23 13.20 -45.77 -45.24
CA PRO A 23 11.87 -45.79 -45.86
C PRO A 23 10.71 -45.83 -44.80
N PRO A 24 9.46 -46.18 -45.13
CA PRO A 24 8.66 -45.83 -46.29
C PRO A 24 7.37 -45.08 -45.91
N SER A 25 6.87 -44.29 -46.86
CA SER A 25 5.46 -43.91 -46.92
C SER A 25 4.62 -45.14 -47.32
N SER A 26 3.57 -45.45 -46.55
CA SER A 26 2.54 -46.37 -47.00
C SER A 26 1.15 -45.87 -46.60
N VAL A 27 0.38 -45.57 -47.65
CA VAL A 27 -1.08 -45.57 -47.74
C VAL A 27 -1.80 -44.34 -47.18
N SER A 28 -2.25 -43.52 -48.13
CA SER A 28 -3.32 -42.51 -47.98
C SER A 28 -4.61 -43.21 -47.55
N GLU A 29 -4.83 -43.29 -46.24
CA GLU A 29 -6.17 -43.45 -45.69
C GLU A 29 -6.80 -42.06 -45.70
N GLY A 30 -7.77 -41.87 -46.59
CA GLY A 30 -8.38 -40.59 -46.89
C GLY A 30 -8.78 -39.86 -45.61
N VAL A 31 -8.37 -38.60 -45.52
CA VAL A 31 -8.67 -37.69 -44.41
C VAL A 31 -10.16 -37.71 -44.12
N THR A 32 -10.55 -38.49 -43.11
CA THR A 32 -11.94 -38.54 -42.66
C THR A 32 -12.27 -37.21 -41.95
N PRO A 33 -13.54 -36.77 -41.94
CA PRO A 33 -13.95 -35.55 -41.22
C PRO A 33 -13.49 -35.53 -39.75
N ILE A 34 -13.43 -36.71 -39.13
CA ILE A 34 -12.94 -36.90 -37.75
C ILE A 34 -11.43 -36.60 -37.65
N HIS A 35 -10.64 -36.99 -38.66
CA HIS A 35 -9.21 -36.66 -38.71
C HIS A 35 -8.98 -35.14 -38.83
N LEU A 36 -9.77 -34.45 -39.67
CA LEU A 36 -9.73 -32.99 -39.79
C LEU A 36 -10.08 -32.28 -38.48
N LEU A 37 -11.12 -32.74 -37.78
CA LEU A 37 -11.51 -32.22 -36.47
C LEU A 37 -10.39 -32.40 -35.43
N ARG A 38 -9.80 -33.60 -35.36
CA ARG A 38 -8.66 -33.86 -34.48
C ARG A 38 -7.45 -32.98 -34.82
N MET A 39 -7.16 -32.79 -36.10
CA MET A 39 -6.03 -31.98 -36.55
C MET A 39 -6.26 -30.49 -36.23
N LYS A 40 -7.49 -30.00 -36.38
CA LYS A 40 -7.90 -28.65 -35.95
C LYS A 40 -7.68 -28.47 -34.45
N ASP A 41 -8.08 -29.43 -33.63
CA ASP A 41 -7.90 -29.35 -32.16
C ASP A 41 -6.41 -29.38 -31.78
N ILE A 42 -5.62 -30.24 -32.42
CA ILE A 42 -4.16 -30.29 -32.22
C ILE A 42 -3.51 -28.97 -32.61
N MET A 43 -3.83 -28.42 -33.78
CA MET A 43 -3.29 -27.15 -34.24
C MET A 43 -3.76 -25.99 -33.36
N GLY A 44 -5.01 -26.00 -32.90
CA GLY A 44 -5.55 -25.03 -31.96
C GLY A 44 -4.76 -25.02 -30.66
N ASN A 45 -4.50 -26.21 -30.09
CA ASN A 45 -3.66 -26.34 -28.89
C ASN A 45 -2.22 -25.91 -29.15
N GLN A 46 -1.62 -26.25 -30.29
CA GLN A 46 -0.26 -25.83 -30.61
C GLN A 46 -0.14 -24.30 -30.78
N CYS A 47 -1.13 -23.67 -31.44
CA CYS A 47 -1.19 -22.21 -31.55
C CYS A 47 -1.35 -21.55 -30.18
N PHE A 48 -2.15 -22.14 -29.30
CA PHE A 48 -2.32 -21.66 -27.93
C PHE A 48 -1.03 -21.77 -27.12
N GLU A 49 -0.38 -22.93 -27.12
CA GLU A 49 0.92 -23.18 -26.49
C GLU A 49 2.01 -22.23 -26.99
N MET A 50 2.07 -22.00 -28.31
CA MET A 50 3.02 -21.08 -28.92
C MET A 50 2.75 -19.64 -28.49
N ASN A 51 1.48 -19.22 -28.46
CA ASN A 51 1.09 -17.89 -28.00
C ASN A 51 1.45 -17.67 -26.51
N ILE A 52 1.26 -18.69 -25.66
CA ILE A 52 1.71 -18.64 -24.27
C ILE A 52 3.23 -18.47 -24.20
N LYS A 53 4.00 -19.30 -24.90
CA LYS A 53 5.48 -19.24 -24.88
C LYS A 53 6.01 -17.89 -25.38
N VAL A 54 5.41 -17.33 -26.43
CA VAL A 54 5.77 -16.00 -26.94
C VAL A 54 5.46 -14.92 -25.92
N ASN A 55 4.31 -14.96 -25.26
CA ASN A 55 3.94 -13.97 -24.25
C ASN A 55 4.77 -14.10 -22.97
N MET A 56 5.11 -15.32 -22.55
CA MET A 56 5.99 -15.58 -21.42
C MET A 56 7.42 -15.09 -21.71
N GLY A 57 7.95 -15.33 -22.91
CA GLY A 57 9.25 -14.81 -23.34
C GLY A 57 9.29 -13.29 -23.49
N LYS A 58 8.17 -12.65 -23.86
CA LYS A 58 8.05 -11.17 -23.86
C LYS A 58 8.05 -10.61 -22.44
N LEU A 59 7.30 -11.23 -21.53
CA LEU A 59 7.24 -10.82 -20.13
C LEU A 59 8.60 -10.97 -19.43
N GLN A 60 9.31 -12.07 -19.70
CA GLN A 60 10.66 -12.29 -19.18
C GLN A 60 11.66 -11.28 -19.75
N ARG A 61 11.65 -11.04 -21.08
CA ARG A 61 12.50 -10.00 -21.69
C ARG A 61 12.20 -8.60 -21.16
N SER A 62 10.94 -8.27 -20.88
CA SER A 62 10.60 -6.98 -20.25
C SER A 62 11.04 -6.90 -18.79
N CYS A 63 11.07 -8.02 -18.06
CA CYS A 63 11.62 -8.08 -16.70
C CYS A 63 13.13 -7.86 -16.72
N ASP A 64 13.86 -8.58 -17.58
CA ASP A 64 15.31 -8.43 -17.73
C ASP A 64 15.70 -7.01 -18.20
N SER A 65 14.87 -6.39 -19.05
CA SER A 65 15.06 -5.00 -19.50
C SER A 65 14.81 -3.98 -18.39
N PHE A 66 13.83 -4.22 -17.51
CA PHE A 66 13.53 -3.34 -16.38
C PHE A 66 14.63 -3.41 -15.30
N ASP A 67 15.16 -4.62 -15.06
CA ASP A 67 16.31 -4.83 -14.17
C ASP A 67 17.57 -4.16 -14.73
N ALA A 68 17.83 -4.27 -16.03
CA ALA A 68 18.95 -3.59 -16.68
C ALA A 68 18.85 -2.05 -16.63
N GLU A 69 17.64 -1.49 -16.76
CA GLU A 69 17.40 -0.04 -16.65
C GLU A 69 17.57 0.45 -15.21
N SER A 70 17.11 -0.34 -14.22
CA SER A 70 17.35 -0.08 -12.80
C SER A 70 18.84 -0.09 -12.46
N ASP A 71 19.58 -1.06 -12.99
CA ASP A 71 21.01 -1.18 -12.75
C ASP A 71 21.82 -0.08 -13.46
N LEU A 72 21.41 0.33 -14.66
CA LEU A 72 21.98 1.50 -15.33
C LEU A 72 21.78 2.78 -14.52
N SER A 73 20.56 3.00 -13.99
CA SER A 73 20.27 4.15 -13.13
C SER A 73 21.09 4.14 -11.83
N LYS A 74 21.32 2.96 -11.23
CA LYS A 74 22.22 2.83 -10.07
C LYS A 74 23.67 3.16 -10.45
N CYS A 75 24.15 2.67 -11.59
CA CYS A 75 25.49 2.97 -12.10
C CYS A 75 25.68 4.47 -12.38
N GLU A 76 24.71 5.13 -13.01
CA GLU A 76 24.74 6.57 -13.28
C GLU A 76 24.80 7.37 -11.97
N ASN A 77 23.96 7.04 -11.00
CA ASN A 77 23.99 7.64 -9.67
C ASN A 77 25.34 7.44 -8.97
N ALA A 78 25.91 6.23 -9.06
CA ALA A 78 27.22 5.94 -8.47
C ALA A 78 28.35 6.74 -9.14
N ILE A 79 28.31 6.90 -10.47
CA ILE A 79 29.26 7.72 -11.22
C ILE A 79 29.15 9.19 -10.82
N GLU A 80 27.94 9.74 -10.73
CA GLU A 80 27.74 11.13 -10.33
C GLU A 80 28.17 11.37 -8.88
N GLN A 81 27.86 10.46 -7.95
CA GLN A 81 28.38 10.53 -6.59
C GLN A 81 29.92 10.48 -6.55
N ALA A 82 30.55 9.61 -7.35
CA ALA A 82 32.00 9.53 -7.43
C ALA A 82 32.62 10.81 -8.01
N ARG A 83 32.03 11.39 -9.05
CA ARG A 83 32.45 12.67 -9.65
C ARG A 83 32.37 13.81 -8.64
N VAL A 84 31.23 13.97 -7.97
CA VAL A 84 31.05 14.99 -6.93
C VAL A 84 32.04 14.79 -5.79
N SER A 85 32.26 13.54 -5.36
CA SER A 85 33.25 13.22 -4.33
C SER A 85 34.67 13.60 -4.76
N GLN A 86 35.07 13.25 -5.99
CA GLN A 86 36.39 13.60 -6.53
C GLN A 86 36.56 15.12 -6.62
N PHE A 87 35.57 15.83 -7.18
CA PHE A 87 35.59 17.28 -7.29
C PHE A 87 35.76 17.95 -5.92
N ASN A 88 34.98 17.53 -4.91
CA ASN A 88 35.06 18.07 -3.56
C ASN A 88 36.42 17.81 -2.90
N LYS A 89 36.98 16.60 -3.09
CA LYS A 89 38.32 16.25 -2.60
C LYS A 89 39.41 17.11 -3.25
N THR A 90 39.37 17.27 -4.57
CA THR A 90 40.31 18.13 -5.30
C THR A 90 40.18 19.58 -4.88
N LEU A 91 38.97 20.09 -4.71
CA LEU A 91 38.73 21.45 -4.23
C LEU A 91 39.29 21.67 -2.82
N ALA A 92 39.09 20.71 -1.91
CA ALA A 92 39.64 20.77 -0.56
C ALA A 92 41.18 20.78 -0.57
N LEU A 93 41.80 19.92 -1.38
CA LEU A 93 43.25 19.89 -1.55
C LEU A 93 43.79 21.22 -2.09
N ASN A 94 43.18 21.76 -3.14
CA ASN A 94 43.59 23.04 -3.73
C ASN A 94 43.49 24.18 -2.71
N ARG A 95 42.40 24.24 -1.92
CA ARG A 95 42.24 25.23 -0.84
C ARG A 95 43.33 25.10 0.22
N MET A 96 43.66 23.87 0.61
CA MET A 96 44.73 23.60 1.58
C MET A 96 46.10 24.04 1.05
N GLN A 97 46.40 23.73 -0.20
CA GLN A 97 47.65 24.13 -0.85
C GLN A 97 47.79 25.64 -0.96
N VAL A 98 46.72 26.34 -1.38
CA VAL A 98 46.70 27.81 -1.41
C VAL A 98 46.91 28.39 -0.01
N TRP A 99 46.23 27.86 1.00
CA TRP A 99 46.40 28.33 2.38
C TRP A 99 47.82 28.13 2.90
N ASN A 100 48.42 26.96 2.65
CA ASN A 100 49.81 26.69 3.04
C ASN A 100 50.77 27.67 2.39
N ALA A 101 50.62 27.92 1.08
CA ALA A 101 51.47 28.88 0.36
C ALA A 101 51.34 30.31 0.93
N VAL A 102 50.13 30.73 1.32
CA VAL A 102 49.90 32.03 1.96
C VAL A 102 50.59 32.09 3.34
N ILE A 103 50.43 31.06 4.17
CA ILE A 103 51.07 30.99 5.50
C ILE A 103 52.60 31.04 5.37
N GLU A 104 53.18 30.27 4.46
CA GLU A 104 54.63 30.28 4.21
C GLU A 104 55.14 31.67 3.81
N LYS A 105 54.38 32.40 2.97
CA LYS A 105 54.72 33.76 2.58
C LYS A 105 54.66 34.76 3.73
N ILE A 106 53.65 34.65 4.61
CA ILE A 106 53.53 35.47 5.81
C ILE A 106 54.73 35.25 6.75
N LEU A 107 55.12 33.99 6.96
CA LEU A 107 56.26 33.62 7.82
C LEU A 107 57.62 34.07 7.28
N GLN A 108 57.76 34.28 5.96
CA GLN A 108 58.99 34.76 5.34
C GLN A 108 59.16 36.29 5.47
N ASN A 109 58.08 37.06 5.58
CA ASN A 109 58.08 38.54 5.57
C ASN A 109 58.17 39.17 6.98
N ASN A 110 59.07 38.66 7.84
CA ASN A 110 59.15 38.86 9.29
C ASN A 110 59.25 40.31 9.86
N ALA A 111 59.10 41.39 9.08
CA ALA A 111 59.20 42.76 9.59
C ALA A 111 58.02 43.70 9.26
N ASP A 112 57.28 43.51 8.15
CA ASP A 112 56.30 44.51 7.67
C ASP A 112 54.83 44.07 7.64
N ASP A 113 54.51 42.79 7.92
CA ASP A 113 53.16 42.26 7.64
C ASP A 113 52.35 41.84 8.89
N LEU A 114 52.50 42.59 9.98
CA LEU A 114 51.69 42.43 11.20
C LEU A 114 50.17 42.53 10.92
N SER A 115 49.78 43.31 9.89
CA SER A 115 48.38 43.47 9.48
C SER A 115 47.82 42.21 8.82
N LEU A 116 48.57 41.52 7.94
CA LEU A 116 48.09 40.29 7.32
C LEU A 116 47.98 39.14 8.32
N LYS A 117 48.90 39.06 9.28
CA LYS A 117 48.78 38.08 10.38
C LYS A 117 47.51 38.31 11.21
N ALA A 118 47.22 39.56 11.57
CA ALA A 118 46.00 39.90 12.29
C ALA A 118 44.72 39.53 11.50
N ILE A 119 44.73 39.74 10.17
CA ILE A 119 43.61 39.35 9.29
C ILE A 119 43.44 37.82 9.24
N VAL A 120 44.54 37.05 9.23
CA VAL A 120 44.47 35.58 9.27
C VAL A 120 43.90 35.09 10.59
N ASP A 121 44.34 35.66 11.71
CA ASP A 121 43.83 35.32 13.04
C ASP A 121 42.32 35.65 13.16
N GLU A 122 41.90 36.83 12.68
CA GLU A 122 40.48 37.22 12.64
C GLU A 122 39.65 36.28 11.75
N ASN A 123 40.16 35.87 10.59
CA ASN A 123 39.50 34.93 9.69
C ASN A 123 39.34 33.54 10.33
N ALA A 124 40.36 33.08 11.05
CA ALA A 124 40.30 31.83 11.81
C ALA A 124 39.22 31.88 12.89
N GLU A 125 39.15 32.96 13.66
CA GLU A 125 38.11 33.18 14.67
C GLU A 125 36.71 33.24 14.05
N LEU A 126 36.56 33.94 12.92
CA LEU A 126 35.28 34.03 12.21
C LEU A 126 34.85 32.67 11.63
N SER A 127 35.80 31.87 11.14
CA SER A 127 35.56 30.52 10.65
C SER A 127 35.11 29.58 11.76
N GLU A 128 35.71 29.69 12.96
CA GLU A 128 35.28 28.94 14.14
C GLU A 128 33.83 29.31 14.55
N LYS A 129 33.53 30.60 14.64
CA LYS A 129 32.16 31.09 14.92
C LYS A 129 31.15 30.60 13.88
N THR A 130 31.51 30.67 12.60
CA THR A 130 30.68 30.18 11.49
C THR A 130 30.42 28.69 11.62
N MET A 131 31.46 27.90 11.92
CA MET A 131 31.31 26.44 12.07
C MET A 131 30.41 26.08 13.25
N LYS A 132 30.49 26.82 14.35
CA LYS A 132 29.57 26.67 15.50
C LYS A 132 28.13 26.95 15.11
N LEU A 133 27.86 28.07 14.43
CA LEU A 133 26.51 28.41 13.97
C LEU A 133 25.95 27.40 12.96
N VAL A 134 26.79 26.89 12.05
CA VAL A 134 26.41 25.83 11.10
C VAL A 134 26.03 24.54 11.84
N LYS A 135 26.78 24.17 12.89
CA LYS A 135 26.46 23.00 13.72
C LYS A 135 25.13 23.17 14.44
N GLU A 136 24.92 24.30 15.11
CA GLU A 136 23.67 24.63 15.81
C GLU A 136 22.47 24.65 14.84
N THR A 137 22.64 25.22 13.65
CA THR A 137 21.60 25.22 12.61
C THR A 137 21.23 23.79 12.18
N ARG A 138 22.23 22.91 12.01
CA ARG A 138 21.99 21.52 11.64
C ARG A 138 21.23 20.77 12.74
N GLU A 139 21.63 20.94 14.00
CA GLU A 139 20.96 20.34 15.16
C GLU A 139 19.50 20.81 15.26
N LEU A 140 19.23 22.09 15.06
CA LEU A 140 17.87 22.62 15.03
C LEU A 140 17.06 22.06 13.86
N GLN A 141 17.68 21.89 12.70
CA GLN A 141 17.01 21.34 11.53
C GLN A 141 16.66 19.86 11.69
N ASP A 142 17.52 19.09 12.36
CA ASP A 142 17.24 17.70 12.73
C ASP A 142 16.06 17.64 13.71
N GLN A 143 16.04 18.49 14.75
CA GLN A 143 14.92 18.59 15.69
C GLN A 143 13.59 18.98 15.01
N ILE A 144 13.62 19.93 14.07
CA ILE A 144 12.44 20.30 13.28
C ILE A 144 11.91 19.10 12.49
N THR A 145 12.81 18.31 11.90
CA THR A 145 12.46 17.12 11.13
C THR A 145 11.80 16.07 12.02
N ASP A 146 12.33 15.83 13.21
CA ASP A 146 11.74 14.91 14.19
C ASP A 146 10.34 15.36 14.63
N ILE A 147 10.17 16.65 14.96
CA ILE A 147 8.86 17.23 15.31
C ILE A 147 7.85 17.07 14.15
N GLN A 148 8.30 17.27 12.91
CA GLN A 148 7.42 17.09 11.73
C GLN A 148 6.98 15.63 11.58
N LYS A 149 7.88 14.67 11.85
CA LYS A 149 7.57 13.25 11.85
C LYS A 149 6.54 12.89 12.93
N GLU A 150 6.77 13.31 14.17
CA GLU A 150 5.83 13.08 15.28
C GLU A 150 4.46 13.70 15.01
N ARG A 151 4.43 14.91 14.45
CA ARG A 151 3.18 15.57 14.03
C ARG A 151 2.41 14.74 13.00
N LEU A 152 3.11 14.14 12.03
CA LEU A 152 2.49 13.33 10.99
C LEU A 152 1.90 12.03 11.57
N GLU A 153 2.64 11.38 12.46
CA GLU A 153 2.18 10.18 13.18
C GLU A 153 0.93 10.47 14.01
N MET A 154 0.95 11.56 14.78
CA MET A 154 -0.19 12.00 15.58
C MET A 154 -1.40 12.35 14.72
N LYS A 155 -1.21 13.00 13.56
CA LYS A 155 -2.30 13.26 12.60
C LYS A 155 -2.92 11.94 12.08
N GLY A 156 -2.09 10.92 11.87
CA GLY A 156 -2.55 9.57 11.53
C GLY A 156 -3.41 8.95 12.64
N LEU A 157 -2.96 9.03 13.90
CA LEU A 157 -3.71 8.54 15.05
C LEU A 157 -5.04 9.25 15.24
N ILE A 158 -5.08 10.58 15.10
CA ILE A 158 -6.31 11.37 15.18
C ILE A 158 -7.30 10.91 14.11
N LYS A 159 -6.85 10.73 12.86
CA LYS A 159 -7.72 10.24 11.78
C LYS A 159 -8.30 8.87 12.10
N LYS A 160 -7.49 7.94 12.62
CA LYS A 160 -7.95 6.61 13.01
C LYS A 160 -8.98 6.66 14.14
N LYS A 161 -8.73 7.47 15.17
CA LYS A 161 -9.67 7.66 16.29
C LYS A 161 -10.98 8.31 15.84
N MET A 162 -10.93 9.25 14.89
CA MET A 162 -12.13 9.86 14.32
C MET A 162 -12.99 8.85 13.55
N GLN A 163 -12.35 7.92 12.82
CA GLN A 163 -13.05 6.82 12.15
C GLN A 163 -13.74 5.89 13.16
N GLU A 164 -13.01 5.49 14.21
CA GLU A 164 -13.54 4.66 15.30
C GLU A 164 -14.76 5.31 15.98
N ILE A 165 -14.68 6.61 16.29
CA ILE A 165 -15.81 7.38 16.84
C ILE A 165 -17.01 7.37 15.89
N THR A 166 -16.78 7.55 14.59
CA THR A 166 -17.85 7.57 13.58
C THR A 166 -18.53 6.20 13.47
N GLU A 167 -17.76 5.12 13.51
CA GLU A 167 -18.27 3.74 13.49
C GLU A 167 -19.08 3.41 14.75
N LEU A 168 -18.58 3.78 15.93
CA LEU A 168 -19.29 3.60 17.19
C LEU A 168 -20.61 4.38 17.22
N LYS A 169 -20.61 5.62 16.72
CA LYS A 169 -21.83 6.44 16.59
C LYS A 169 -22.88 5.75 15.72
N LYS A 170 -22.47 5.24 14.55
CA LYS A 170 -23.35 4.51 13.63
C LYS A 170 -23.91 3.23 14.26
N MET A 171 -23.08 2.50 15.02
CA MET A 171 -23.52 1.30 15.74
C MET A 171 -24.59 1.64 16.80
N GLY A 172 -24.36 2.70 17.58
CA GLY A 172 -25.32 3.17 18.59
C GLY A 172 -26.65 3.63 17.99
N GLU A 173 -26.63 4.35 16.87
CA GLU A 173 -27.83 4.76 16.13
C GLU A 173 -28.64 3.55 15.64
N ASN A 174 -27.96 2.55 15.05
CA ASN A 174 -28.60 1.32 14.60
C ASN A 174 -29.22 0.54 15.78
N GLN A 175 -28.51 0.44 16.90
CA GLN A 175 -29.01 -0.22 18.10
C GLN A 175 -30.23 0.49 18.68
N GLY A 176 -30.20 1.83 18.75
CA GLY A 176 -31.35 2.64 19.19
C GLY A 176 -32.57 2.47 18.29
N GLN A 177 -32.36 2.38 16.97
CA GLN A 177 -33.44 2.11 16.01
C GLN A 177 -34.02 0.71 16.19
N ALA A 178 -33.18 -0.31 16.40
CA ALA A 178 -33.63 -1.69 16.65
C ALA A 178 -34.42 -1.78 17.95
N GLN A 179 -33.98 -1.11 19.02
CA GLN A 179 -34.68 -1.06 20.30
C GLN A 179 -36.05 -0.38 20.16
N LYS A 180 -36.13 0.75 19.45
CA LYS A 180 -37.39 1.46 19.19
C LYS A 180 -38.40 0.57 18.45
N GLN A 181 -37.96 -0.15 17.42
CA GLN A 181 -38.83 -1.09 16.68
C GLN A 181 -39.30 -2.27 17.55
N ALA A 182 -38.46 -2.75 18.47
CA ALA A 182 -38.83 -3.84 19.37
C ALA A 182 -39.92 -3.40 20.36
N VAL A 183 -39.80 -2.19 20.92
CA VAL A 183 -40.81 -1.60 21.81
C VAL A 183 -42.13 -1.39 21.08
N GLU A 184 -42.12 -0.81 19.88
CA GLU A 184 -43.33 -0.59 19.07
C GLU A 184 -44.06 -1.91 18.73
N ARG A 185 -43.30 -2.99 18.47
CA ARG A 185 -43.89 -4.32 18.28
C ARG A 185 -44.53 -4.87 19.57
N ALA A 186 -43.86 -4.71 20.70
CA ALA A 186 -44.37 -5.15 22.00
C ALA A 186 -45.65 -4.39 22.39
N GLU A 187 -45.68 -3.07 22.21
CA GLU A 187 -46.86 -2.24 22.45
C GLU A 187 -48.04 -2.65 21.56
N ASN A 188 -47.80 -2.91 20.27
CA ASN A 188 -48.84 -3.38 19.36
C ASN A 188 -49.43 -4.75 19.77
N ILE A 189 -48.58 -5.67 20.24
CA ILE A 189 -49.03 -6.97 20.76
C ILE A 189 -49.85 -6.78 22.04
N LEU A 190 -49.35 -5.97 22.97
CA LEU A 190 -50.02 -5.68 24.24
C LEU A 190 -51.40 -5.04 24.00
N GLN A 191 -51.51 -4.10 23.06
CA GLN A 191 -52.77 -3.48 22.66
C GLN A 191 -53.76 -4.50 22.09
N LYS A 192 -53.30 -5.47 21.29
CA LYS A 192 -54.16 -6.57 20.79
C LYS A 192 -54.69 -7.42 21.94
N TYR A 193 -53.82 -7.87 22.84
CA TYR A 193 -54.23 -8.67 23.98
C TYR A 193 -55.15 -7.90 24.93
N ARG A 194 -54.90 -6.62 25.15
CA ARG A 194 -55.77 -5.74 25.93
C ARG A 194 -57.18 -5.69 25.35
N LYS A 195 -57.31 -5.48 24.03
CA LYS A 195 -58.62 -5.52 23.34
C LYS A 195 -59.33 -6.85 23.49
N ILE A 196 -58.62 -7.97 23.33
CA ILE A 196 -59.18 -9.32 23.49
C ILE A 196 -59.65 -9.54 24.93
N ALA A 197 -58.85 -9.11 25.92
CA ALA A 197 -59.21 -9.20 27.33
C ALA A 197 -60.48 -8.39 27.62
N THR A 198 -60.57 -7.15 27.13
CA THR A 198 -61.77 -6.31 27.28
C THR A 198 -63.01 -6.94 26.63
N ILE A 199 -62.88 -7.48 25.41
CA ILE A 199 -64.01 -8.17 24.75
C ILE A 199 -64.43 -9.40 25.57
N SER A 200 -63.47 -10.22 25.99
CA SER A 200 -63.73 -11.43 26.79
C SER A 200 -64.42 -11.09 28.12
N GLN A 201 -63.95 -10.04 28.80
CA GLN A 201 -64.54 -9.50 30.03
C GLN A 201 -65.98 -9.02 29.79
N ASN A 202 -66.23 -8.28 28.70
CA ASN A 202 -67.57 -7.82 28.35
C ASN A 202 -68.52 -8.98 28.03
N VAL A 203 -68.05 -10.01 27.32
CA VAL A 203 -68.83 -11.23 27.04
C VAL A 203 -69.17 -11.97 28.34
N LEU A 204 -68.19 -12.15 29.23
CA LEU A 204 -68.41 -12.82 30.53
C LEU A 204 -69.43 -12.06 31.39
N ARG A 205 -69.32 -10.74 31.48
CA ARG A 205 -70.33 -9.88 32.14
C ARG A 205 -71.72 -10.12 31.56
N GLY A 206 -71.85 -10.11 30.23
CA GLY A 206 -73.12 -10.33 29.54
C GLY A 206 -73.75 -11.70 29.86
N ILE A 207 -72.96 -12.76 29.90
CA ILE A 207 -73.41 -14.11 30.27
C ILE A 207 -73.90 -14.13 31.73
N ILE A 208 -73.12 -13.58 32.66
CA ILE A 208 -73.49 -13.55 34.08
C ILE A 208 -74.81 -12.81 34.29
N LEU A 209 -74.99 -11.65 33.66
CA LEU A 209 -76.25 -10.89 33.73
C LEU A 209 -77.45 -11.66 33.12
N ALA A 210 -77.24 -12.39 32.02
CA ALA A 210 -78.30 -13.16 31.36
C ALA A 210 -78.74 -14.40 32.16
N THR A 211 -77.83 -15.03 32.91
CA THR A 211 -78.12 -16.26 33.68
C THR A 211 -79.04 -16.07 34.89
N LYS A 212 -79.43 -14.83 35.24
CA LYS A 212 -80.33 -14.49 36.38
C LYS A 212 -79.94 -15.16 37.71
N VAL A 213 -78.66 -15.49 37.88
CA VAL A 213 -78.12 -15.97 39.17
C VAL A 213 -78.19 -14.79 40.16
N ASN A 214 -78.61 -15.05 41.40
CA ASN A 214 -78.80 -14.00 42.41
C ASN A 214 -77.45 -13.54 43.02
N TRP A 215 -76.59 -13.00 42.16
CA TRP A 215 -75.19 -12.67 42.43
C TRP A 215 -75.00 -11.61 43.51
N ILE A 216 -76.03 -10.83 43.82
CA ILE A 216 -75.99 -9.83 44.89
C ILE A 216 -75.87 -10.46 46.28
N ASN A 217 -76.30 -11.73 46.42
CA ASN A 217 -76.31 -12.47 47.68
C ASN A 217 -75.10 -13.42 47.84
N ASP A 218 -74.33 -13.66 46.77
CA ASP A 218 -73.07 -14.41 46.84
C ASP A 218 -71.89 -13.42 46.89
N PRO A 219 -71.20 -13.30 48.03
CA PRO A 219 -70.08 -12.36 48.19
C PRO A 219 -68.95 -12.61 47.18
N LYS A 220 -68.69 -13.87 46.81
CA LYS A 220 -67.61 -14.23 45.89
C LYS A 220 -67.97 -13.85 44.45
N LEU A 221 -69.23 -14.02 44.06
CA LEU A 221 -69.70 -13.65 42.72
C LEU A 221 -69.83 -12.13 42.57
N LYS A 222 -70.24 -11.45 43.64
CA LYS A 222 -70.25 -9.98 43.70
C LYS A 222 -68.85 -9.40 43.52
N ASP A 223 -67.84 -9.95 44.19
CA ASP A 223 -66.45 -9.52 44.07
C ASP A 223 -65.92 -9.70 42.64
N VAL A 224 -66.25 -10.82 42.00
CA VAL A 224 -65.91 -11.07 40.58
C VAL A 224 -66.59 -10.05 39.66
N ILE A 225 -67.87 -9.72 39.85
CA ILE A 225 -68.58 -8.75 39.01
C ILE A 225 -68.03 -7.32 39.20
N VAL A 226 -67.75 -6.91 40.44
CA VAL A 226 -67.15 -5.60 40.75
C VAL A 226 -65.72 -5.49 40.22
N GLY A 227 -64.93 -6.57 40.34
CA GLY A 227 -63.61 -6.66 39.72
C GLY A 227 -63.69 -6.63 38.19
N LEU A 228 -64.78 -7.15 37.63
CA LEU A 228 -65.05 -7.01 36.21
C LEU A 228 -65.43 -5.57 35.86
N GLU A 229 -65.98 -4.70 36.72
CA GLU A 229 -66.40 -3.31 36.39
C GLU A 229 -65.23 -2.31 36.25
N ASN A 230 -64.17 -2.46 37.04
CA ASN A 230 -63.02 -1.56 37.03
C ASN A 230 -62.08 -1.87 35.84
N ILE A 231 -62.13 -1.04 34.81
CA ILE A 231 -61.17 -1.07 33.71
C ILE A 231 -59.96 -0.22 34.13
N PRO A 232 -58.73 -0.76 34.22
CA PRO A 232 -57.54 0.08 34.30
C PRO A 232 -57.33 0.76 32.93
N ASP A 233 -57.24 2.09 32.91
CA ASP A 233 -56.82 2.90 31.76
C ASP A 233 -55.37 2.61 31.32
#